data_AF-A0A7X1KLL6-F1
#
_entry.id   AF-A0A7X1KLL6-F1
#
_cell.length_a   1.000
_cell.length_b   1.000
_cell.length_c   1.000
_cell.angle_alpha   90.00
_cell.angle_beta   90.00
_cell.angle_gamma   90.00
#
_symmetry.space_group_name_H-M   'P 1'
#
loop_
_entity.id
_entity.type
_entity.pdbx_description
1 polymer ?
#
loop_
_entity_poly.entity_id
_entity_poly.type
_entity_poly.pdbx_seq_one_letter_code
_entity_poly.pdbx_strand_id
1 'polypeptide(L)'
;MRRTVLIFGMCLSVQASLLAAAEPAPAEVQMTQATGIRGVIAANATLELVAEGFKGTEGVVGMPDGSVLFCEQNADRIIHLDLDGKSTLYLDKANRSIGLAIDRSGRLVSAQSQDPMVGTLAPRRAVLVASFNAQPLVKPNDLVIDRKGGIYFTDPLPKPGFAFREPPPGRKPLLLYRSPGGKIFSLSDGVAEPNGIQLSPDEKTLYAVNGSHIDAFDIVAPGVLARQRVFAEVAGDGLAVDNQGRLYAATRTGVEVIGSNGRRLGHIAAPVRVQSVAFAGRDRRFLYAVGEGKVFRIRTLAPGVLTRWK
;
A
#
# COMPACT_ATOMS: atom_id res chain seq x y z
N MET A 1 -67.08 -9.54 56.54
CA MET A 1 -65.67 -9.28 56.87
C MET A 1 -64.83 -9.43 55.61
N ARG A 2 -64.42 -8.33 54.96
CA ARG A 2 -63.43 -8.34 53.86
C ARG A 2 -62.34 -7.34 54.26
N ARG A 3 -61.10 -7.83 54.41
CA ARG A 3 -59.91 -7.03 54.72
C ARG A 3 -59.23 -6.65 53.41
N THR A 4 -59.04 -5.36 53.17
CA THR A 4 -58.20 -4.82 52.09
C THR A 4 -56.80 -4.60 52.64
N VAL A 5 -55.80 -5.25 52.03
CA VAL A 5 -54.37 -5.05 52.34
C VAL A 5 -53.81 -4.10 51.29
N LEU A 6 -53.28 -2.94 51.72
CA LEU A 6 -52.46 -2.07 50.87
C LEU A 6 -50.99 -2.49 51.00
N ILE A 7 -50.34 -2.78 49.87
CA ILE A 7 -48.89 -2.99 49.79
C ILE A 7 -48.27 -1.72 49.20
N PHE A 8 -47.41 -1.06 49.99
CA PHE A 8 -46.58 0.06 49.53
C PHE A 8 -45.33 -0.50 48.83
N GLY A 9 -45.21 -0.29 47.52
CA GLY A 9 -44.00 -0.62 46.75
C GLY A 9 -42.97 0.49 46.87
N MET A 10 -41.84 0.22 47.50
CA MET A 10 -40.72 1.14 47.62
C MET A 10 -39.82 0.99 46.38
N CYS A 11 -39.69 2.05 45.59
CA CYS A 11 -38.87 2.07 44.38
C CYS A 11 -37.44 2.49 44.73
N LEU A 12 -36.47 1.57 44.65
CA LEU A 12 -35.04 1.90 44.77
C LEU A 12 -34.49 2.34 43.41
N SER A 13 -34.06 3.60 43.30
CA SER A 13 -33.27 4.09 42.16
C SER A 13 -31.78 3.81 42.40
N VAL A 14 -31.18 2.95 41.56
CA VAL A 14 -29.73 2.75 41.52
C VAL A 14 -29.13 3.80 40.58
N GLN A 15 -28.35 4.74 41.12
CA GLN A 15 -27.52 5.64 40.31
C GLN A 15 -26.23 4.91 39.93
N ALA A 16 -26.06 4.65 38.63
CA ALA A 16 -24.81 4.14 38.08
C ALA A 16 -23.84 5.32 37.85
N SER A 17 -22.77 5.36 38.65
CA SER A 17 -21.67 6.30 38.44
C SER A 17 -20.86 5.87 37.22
N LEU A 18 -20.99 6.61 36.12
CA LEU A 18 -20.11 6.49 34.95
C LEU A 18 -18.73 7.04 35.31
N LEU A 19 -17.77 6.16 35.59
CA LEU A 19 -16.36 6.50 35.57
C LEU A 19 -15.98 6.78 34.10
N ALA A 20 -15.84 8.07 33.76
CA ALA A 20 -15.23 8.46 32.50
C ALA A 20 -13.79 7.94 32.49
N ALA A 21 -13.48 6.99 31.61
CA ALA A 21 -12.11 6.58 31.36
C ALA A 21 -11.34 7.80 30.85
N ALA A 22 -10.24 8.16 31.51
CA ALA A 22 -9.36 9.21 31.03
C ALA A 22 -8.86 8.82 29.63
N GLU A 23 -8.95 9.74 28.67
CA GLU A 23 -8.31 9.55 27.37
C GLU A 23 -6.80 9.34 27.59
N PRO A 24 -6.19 8.33 26.94
CA PRO A 24 -4.76 8.13 27.04
C PRO A 24 -4.04 9.38 26.54
N ALA A 25 -2.98 9.78 27.24
CA ALA A 25 -2.11 10.85 26.78
C ALA A 25 -1.65 10.58 25.34
N PRO A 26 -1.58 11.61 24.47
CA PRO A 26 -1.11 11.42 23.10
C PRO A 26 0.26 10.78 23.12
N ALA A 27 0.42 9.68 22.37
CA ALA A 27 1.69 8.98 22.25
C ALA A 27 2.77 9.98 21.80
N GLU A 28 3.91 9.97 22.50
CA GLU A 28 5.04 10.81 22.14
C GLU A 28 5.52 10.40 20.74
N VAL A 29 5.48 11.34 19.79
CA VAL A 29 5.86 11.08 18.39
C VAL A 29 7.33 10.68 18.36
N GLN A 30 7.61 9.43 18.03
CA GLN A 30 9.01 8.96 17.92
C GLN A 30 9.63 9.55 16.65
N MET A 31 10.73 10.27 16.86
CA MET A 31 11.44 11.02 15.84
C MET A 31 12.84 10.45 15.65
N THR A 32 13.14 9.95 14.44
CA THR A 32 14.50 9.52 14.10
C THR A 32 15.10 10.47 13.09
N GLN A 33 16.25 11.09 13.40
CA GLN A 33 16.96 11.92 12.43
C GLN A 33 17.44 11.07 11.26
N ALA A 34 17.05 11.45 10.05
CA ALA A 34 17.55 10.83 8.84
C ALA A 34 18.84 11.53 8.39
N THR A 35 19.76 10.76 7.82
CA THR A 35 20.91 11.36 7.10
C THR A 35 20.38 12.03 5.84
N GLY A 36 20.68 13.32 5.66
CA GLY A 36 20.26 14.06 4.47
C GLY A 36 20.70 13.40 3.16
N ILE A 37 19.82 13.40 2.16
CA ILE A 37 20.10 12.89 0.82
C ILE A 37 19.93 14.07 -0.14
N ARG A 38 21.03 14.48 -0.80
CA ARG A 38 21.07 15.69 -1.63
C ARG A 38 19.93 15.71 -2.65
N GLY A 39 19.11 16.76 -2.59
CA GLY A 39 17.96 16.97 -3.47
C GLY A 39 16.72 16.12 -3.14
N VAL A 40 16.81 15.16 -2.22
CA VAL A 40 15.73 14.22 -1.85
C VAL A 40 15.12 14.61 -0.50
N ILE A 41 15.92 14.67 0.57
CA ILE A 41 15.51 15.07 1.92
C ILE A 41 16.55 16.05 2.51
N ALA A 42 16.10 16.95 3.37
CA ALA A 42 16.98 17.91 4.03
C ALA A 42 17.96 17.22 5.01
N ALA A 43 19.07 17.89 5.34
CA ALA A 43 20.09 17.36 6.25
C ALA A 43 19.58 17.04 7.66
N ASN A 44 18.53 17.75 8.10
CA ASN A 44 17.85 17.59 9.38
C ASN A 44 16.44 17.02 9.20
N ALA A 45 16.15 16.33 8.09
CA ALA A 45 14.86 15.68 7.90
C ALA A 45 14.68 14.57 8.94
N THR A 46 13.46 14.44 9.44
CA THR A 46 13.11 13.47 10.47
C THR A 46 12.14 12.45 9.91
N LEU A 47 12.40 11.17 10.19
CA LEU A 47 11.41 10.12 10.03
C LEU A 47 10.52 10.13 11.27
N GLU A 48 9.27 10.52 11.07
CA GLU A 48 8.21 10.60 12.09
C GLU A 48 7.48 9.27 12.16
N LEU A 49 7.41 8.63 13.34
CA LEU A 49 6.40 7.60 13.62
C LEU A 49 5.06 8.29 13.84
N VAL A 50 4.09 8.07 12.96
CA VAL A 50 2.79 8.77 13.02
C VAL A 50 1.65 7.89 13.55
N ALA A 51 1.76 6.57 13.45
CA ALA A 51 0.80 5.64 14.04
C ALA A 51 1.41 4.24 14.16
N GLU A 52 0.93 3.43 15.11
CA GLU A 52 1.36 2.04 15.31
C GLU A 52 0.27 1.17 15.94
N GLY A 53 0.57 -0.12 16.14
CA GLY A 53 -0.34 -1.10 16.73
C GLY A 53 -1.18 -1.88 15.71
N PHE A 54 -0.80 -1.82 14.44
CA PHE A 54 -1.53 -2.44 13.34
C PHE A 54 -1.07 -3.89 13.07
N LYS A 55 -1.91 -4.68 12.41
CA LYS A 55 -1.68 -6.11 12.12
C LYS A 55 -1.47 -6.34 10.62
N GLY A 56 -0.21 -6.49 10.22
CA GLY A 56 0.16 -6.77 8.83
C GLY A 56 -0.05 -5.57 7.92
N THR A 57 0.63 -4.46 8.23
CA THR A 57 0.63 -3.26 7.40
C THR A 57 1.21 -3.54 6.02
N GLU A 58 0.44 -3.23 5.00
CA GLU A 58 0.80 -3.38 3.59
C GLU A 58 0.21 -2.22 2.78
N GLY A 59 0.52 -2.17 1.48
CA GLY A 59 -0.07 -1.29 0.46
C GLY A 59 -0.63 0.03 0.97
N VAL A 60 0.17 1.09 0.92
CA VAL A 60 -0.24 2.44 1.27
C VAL A 60 -0.52 3.26 0.01
N VAL A 61 -1.56 4.10 0.04
CA VAL A 61 -1.89 5.03 -1.04
C VAL A 61 -2.27 6.40 -0.48
N GLY A 62 -1.74 7.47 -1.07
CA GLY A 62 -2.10 8.85 -0.71
C GLY A 62 -3.44 9.26 -1.30
N MET A 63 -4.25 9.98 -0.54
CA MET A 63 -5.57 10.47 -0.93
C MET A 63 -5.52 11.92 -1.47
N PRO A 64 -6.56 12.38 -2.21
CA PRO A 64 -6.60 13.74 -2.74
C PRO A 64 -6.55 14.86 -1.69
N ASP A 65 -7.08 14.61 -0.49
CA ASP A 65 -7.05 15.53 0.66
C ASP A 65 -5.68 15.56 1.38
N GLY A 66 -4.75 14.69 0.96
CA GLY A 66 -3.43 14.52 1.53
C GLY A 66 -3.32 13.45 2.60
N SER A 67 -4.42 12.83 3.02
CA SER A 67 -4.40 11.70 3.95
C SER A 67 -3.83 10.44 3.28
N VAL A 68 -3.73 9.32 4.00
CA VAL A 68 -3.42 8.01 3.39
C VAL A 68 -4.47 6.96 3.73
N LEU A 69 -4.59 5.97 2.84
CA LEU A 69 -5.19 4.67 3.15
C LEU A 69 -4.08 3.62 3.17
N PHE A 70 -4.17 2.62 4.05
CA PHE A 70 -3.28 1.47 4.04
C PHE A 70 -3.98 0.18 4.48
N CYS A 71 -3.42 -0.95 4.08
CA CYS A 71 -3.95 -2.27 4.44
C CYS A 71 -3.50 -2.71 5.83
N GLU A 72 -4.41 -3.32 6.58
CA GLU A 72 -4.07 -4.28 7.64
C GLU A 72 -4.46 -5.68 7.17
N GLN A 73 -3.57 -6.31 6.41
CA GLN A 73 -3.86 -7.57 5.74
C GLN A 73 -4.29 -8.67 6.71
N ASN A 74 -3.64 -8.75 7.88
CA ASN A 74 -3.90 -9.79 8.87
C ASN A 74 -5.16 -9.51 9.71
N ALA A 75 -5.67 -8.28 9.70
CA ALA A 75 -6.94 -7.90 10.32
C ALA A 75 -8.07 -7.73 9.30
N ASP A 76 -7.82 -8.03 8.02
CA ASP A 76 -8.78 -7.94 6.91
C ASP A 76 -9.51 -6.58 6.80
N ARG A 77 -8.78 -5.48 6.94
CA ARG A 77 -9.35 -4.12 6.90
C ARG A 77 -8.43 -3.10 6.23
N ILE A 78 -9.02 -1.99 5.79
CA ILE A 78 -8.33 -0.79 5.31
C ILE A 78 -8.48 0.30 6.36
N ILE A 79 -7.37 0.96 6.68
CA ILE A 79 -7.31 2.07 7.63
C ILE A 79 -7.12 3.37 6.88
N HIS A 80 -7.85 4.41 7.32
CA HIS A 80 -7.60 5.80 6.95
C HIS A 80 -6.77 6.46 8.05
N LEU A 81 -5.69 7.12 7.65
CA LEU A 81 -4.87 7.95 8.53
C LEU A 81 -4.93 9.38 8.02
N ASP A 82 -5.48 10.26 8.86
CA ASP A 82 -5.60 11.67 8.53
C ASP A 82 -4.27 12.44 8.69
N LEU A 83 -4.31 13.74 8.42
CA LEU A 83 -3.12 14.59 8.47
C LEU A 83 -2.59 14.84 9.90
N ASP A 84 -3.46 14.68 10.90
CA ASP A 84 -3.17 14.86 12.31
C ASP A 84 -2.69 13.56 12.98
N GLY A 85 -2.64 12.45 12.23
CA GLY A 85 -2.17 11.16 12.71
C GLY A 85 -3.26 10.29 13.34
N LYS A 86 -4.53 10.70 13.25
CA LYS A 86 -5.64 9.88 13.75
C LYS A 86 -5.95 8.77 12.74
N SER A 87 -5.95 7.54 13.23
CA SER A 87 -6.33 6.36 12.45
C SER A 87 -7.79 6.00 12.68
N THR A 88 -8.51 5.69 11.61
CA THR A 88 -9.91 5.24 11.65
C THR A 88 -10.13 4.10 10.67
N LEU A 89 -11.09 3.22 10.96
CA LEU A 89 -11.50 2.17 10.03
C LEU A 89 -12.12 2.82 8.79
N TYR A 90 -11.52 2.58 7.62
CA TYR A 90 -12.07 3.01 6.34
C TYR A 90 -13.02 1.96 5.76
N LEU A 91 -12.58 0.69 5.74
CA LEU A 91 -13.35 -0.41 5.17
C LEU A 91 -12.99 -1.72 5.86
N ASP A 92 -14.01 -2.43 6.36
CA ASP A 92 -13.87 -3.77 6.93
C ASP A 92 -14.04 -4.85 5.86
N LYS A 93 -13.59 -6.07 6.15
CA LYS A 93 -13.67 -7.23 5.26
C LYS A 93 -13.06 -6.94 3.89
N ALA A 94 -11.82 -6.46 3.88
CA ALA A 94 -11.11 -6.01 2.69
C ALA A 94 -10.58 -7.16 1.80
N ASN A 95 -11.04 -8.40 2.00
CA ASN A 95 -10.59 -9.60 1.28
C ASN A 95 -9.07 -9.82 1.39
N ARG A 96 -8.51 -9.49 2.56
CA ARG A 96 -7.07 -9.50 2.87
C ARG A 96 -6.26 -8.76 1.80
N SER A 97 -6.67 -7.53 1.53
CA SER A 97 -5.98 -6.61 0.61
C SER A 97 -4.49 -6.49 0.94
N ILE A 98 -3.66 -6.45 -0.11
CA ILE A 98 -2.21 -6.27 -0.03
C ILE A 98 -1.86 -4.92 -0.64
N GLY A 99 -1.90 -4.78 -1.96
CA GLY A 99 -1.65 -3.52 -2.68
C GLY A 99 -2.92 -2.69 -2.84
N LEU A 100 -2.75 -1.36 -2.83
CA LEU A 100 -3.82 -0.38 -3.04
C LEU A 100 -3.47 0.60 -4.15
N ALA A 101 -4.46 0.98 -4.93
CA ALA A 101 -4.41 2.11 -5.83
C ALA A 101 -5.77 2.82 -5.87
N ILE A 102 -5.78 4.10 -6.23
CA ILE A 102 -7.01 4.80 -6.57
C ILE A 102 -6.97 5.12 -8.06
N ASP A 103 -8.08 4.86 -8.75
CA ASP A 103 -8.23 5.24 -10.15
C ASP A 103 -8.74 6.68 -10.32
N ARG A 104 -8.75 7.16 -11.57
CA ARG A 104 -9.21 8.53 -11.91
C ARG A 104 -10.69 8.79 -11.58
N SER A 105 -11.49 7.75 -11.40
CA SER A 105 -12.89 7.88 -10.95
C SER A 105 -13.02 7.89 -9.42
N GLY A 106 -11.90 7.86 -8.69
CA GLY A 106 -11.89 7.84 -7.23
C GLY A 106 -12.20 6.47 -6.63
N ARG A 107 -12.22 5.39 -7.42
CA ARG A 107 -12.46 4.05 -6.89
C ARG A 107 -11.20 3.52 -6.24
N LEU A 108 -11.36 2.92 -5.05
CA LEU A 108 -10.31 2.15 -4.40
C LEU A 108 -10.20 0.79 -5.08
N VAL A 109 -9.05 0.52 -5.68
CA VAL A 109 -8.70 -0.74 -6.34
C VAL A 109 -7.63 -1.45 -5.53
N SER A 110 -7.73 -2.77 -5.40
CA SER A 110 -6.79 -3.54 -4.60
C SER A 110 -6.46 -4.89 -5.22
N ALA A 111 -5.24 -5.34 -4.95
CA ALA A 111 -4.79 -6.72 -5.06
C ALA A 111 -5.10 -7.44 -3.74
N GLN A 112 -5.90 -8.50 -3.81
CA GLN A 112 -6.57 -9.13 -2.67
C GLN A 112 -6.17 -10.61 -2.59
N SER A 113 -6.07 -11.17 -1.38
CA SER A 113 -5.44 -12.49 -1.19
C SER A 113 -6.32 -13.57 -0.54
N GLN A 114 -7.44 -13.23 0.10
CA GLN A 114 -8.32 -14.26 0.69
C GLN A 114 -9.09 -15.01 -0.38
N ASP A 115 -9.80 -14.26 -1.24
CA ASP A 115 -10.25 -14.70 -2.55
C ASP A 115 -9.39 -14.00 -3.62
N PRO A 116 -8.26 -14.60 -4.04
CA PRO A 116 -7.29 -13.96 -4.92
C PRO A 116 -7.89 -13.27 -6.14
N MET A 117 -7.81 -11.94 -6.15
CA MET A 117 -8.32 -11.11 -7.23
C MET A 117 -7.64 -9.74 -7.26
N VAL A 118 -7.72 -9.07 -8.42
CA VAL A 118 -7.67 -7.61 -8.48
C VAL A 118 -9.12 -7.13 -8.60
N GLY A 119 -9.53 -6.20 -7.74
CA GLY A 119 -10.92 -5.76 -7.66
C GLY A 119 -11.08 -4.36 -7.10
N THR A 120 -12.24 -3.75 -7.31
CA THR A 120 -12.62 -2.52 -6.62
C THR A 120 -13.15 -2.86 -5.23
N LEU A 121 -12.87 -2.02 -4.24
CA LEU A 121 -13.35 -2.13 -2.86
C LEU A 121 -14.41 -1.07 -2.54
N ALA A 122 -14.18 0.17 -2.99
CA ALA A 122 -15.06 1.32 -2.76
C ALA A 122 -15.18 2.19 -4.02
N PRO A 123 -16.31 2.88 -4.24
CA PRO A 123 -17.53 2.86 -3.42
C PRO A 123 -18.36 1.58 -3.61
N ARG A 124 -18.04 0.75 -4.61
CA ARG A 124 -18.68 -0.54 -4.86
C ARG A 124 -17.64 -1.62 -5.09
N ARG A 125 -17.90 -2.81 -4.54
CA ARG A 125 -17.07 -3.99 -4.77
C ARG A 125 -17.34 -4.60 -6.14
N ALA A 126 -16.27 -4.93 -6.86
CA ALA A 126 -16.35 -5.64 -8.15
C ALA A 126 -15.06 -6.41 -8.43
N VAL A 127 -15.19 -7.59 -9.03
CA VAL A 127 -14.07 -8.37 -9.53
C VAL A 127 -13.61 -7.78 -10.86
N LEU A 128 -12.33 -7.42 -10.97
CA LEU A 128 -11.74 -6.94 -12.23
C LEU A 128 -10.90 -8.03 -12.92
N VAL A 129 -10.19 -8.83 -12.13
CA VAL A 129 -9.43 -10.02 -12.56
C VAL A 129 -9.43 -11.05 -11.43
N ALA A 130 -9.77 -12.30 -11.72
CA ALA A 130 -9.64 -13.42 -10.77
C ALA A 130 -8.86 -14.63 -11.34
N SER A 131 -8.61 -14.63 -12.65
CA SER A 131 -7.88 -15.68 -13.35
C SER A 131 -7.17 -15.15 -14.58
N PHE A 132 -6.17 -15.88 -15.05
CA PHE A 132 -5.44 -15.65 -16.29
C PHE A 132 -5.11 -17.00 -16.95
N ASN A 133 -5.34 -17.12 -18.27
CA ASN A 133 -5.15 -18.38 -19.02
C ASN A 133 -5.78 -19.61 -18.34
N ALA A 134 -7.05 -19.47 -17.93
CA ALA A 134 -7.83 -20.49 -17.21
C ALA A 134 -7.26 -20.94 -15.86
N GLN A 135 -6.19 -20.30 -15.36
CA GLN A 135 -5.63 -20.54 -14.03
C GLN A 135 -6.07 -19.42 -13.07
N PRO A 136 -6.51 -19.75 -11.84
CA PRO A 136 -6.82 -18.73 -10.85
C PRO A 136 -5.58 -17.91 -10.49
N LEU A 137 -5.79 -16.63 -10.14
CA LEU A 137 -4.77 -15.88 -9.44
C LEU A 137 -4.47 -16.54 -8.08
N VAL A 138 -3.27 -16.33 -7.55
CA VAL A 138 -2.81 -17.04 -6.35
C VAL A 138 -2.53 -16.09 -5.19
N LYS A 139 -1.71 -15.08 -5.42
CA LYS A 139 -1.34 -14.03 -4.48
C LYS A 139 -1.14 -12.71 -5.23
N PRO A 140 -2.21 -12.09 -5.77
CA PRO A 140 -2.14 -10.72 -6.25
C PRO A 140 -1.53 -9.85 -5.15
N ASN A 141 -0.44 -9.15 -5.47
CA ASN A 141 0.39 -8.53 -4.45
C ASN A 141 0.38 -7.01 -4.54
N ASP A 142 0.88 -6.44 -5.63
CA ASP A 142 0.93 -4.98 -5.81
C ASP A 142 0.34 -4.58 -7.17
N LEU A 143 -0.07 -3.31 -7.30
CA LEU A 143 -0.61 -2.76 -8.53
C LEU A 143 -0.32 -1.28 -8.73
N VAL A 144 -0.29 -0.87 -9.99
CA VAL A 144 -0.28 0.53 -10.40
C VAL A 144 -1.24 0.74 -11.57
N ILE A 145 -1.98 1.85 -11.52
CA ILE A 145 -2.95 2.22 -12.56
C ILE A 145 -2.33 3.32 -13.43
N ASP A 146 -2.32 3.09 -14.75
CA ASP A 146 -1.86 4.09 -15.72
C ASP A 146 -2.93 5.19 -15.95
N ARG A 147 -2.52 6.31 -16.56
CA ARG A 147 -3.44 7.40 -16.92
C ARG A 147 -4.60 6.93 -17.82
N LYS A 148 -4.45 5.88 -18.61
CA LYS A 148 -5.52 5.37 -19.49
C LYS A 148 -6.50 4.47 -18.75
N GLY A 149 -6.27 4.16 -17.47
CA GLY A 149 -7.10 3.26 -16.65
C GLY A 149 -6.73 1.79 -16.77
N GLY A 150 -5.57 1.48 -17.38
CA GLY A 150 -5.00 0.15 -17.38
C GLY A 150 -4.33 -0.17 -16.05
N ILE A 151 -4.33 -1.43 -15.65
CA ILE A 151 -3.81 -1.89 -14.36
C ILE A 151 -2.63 -2.83 -14.61
N TYR A 152 -1.44 -2.42 -14.17
CA TYR A 152 -0.28 -3.29 -14.08
C TYR A 152 -0.25 -3.89 -12.68
N PHE A 153 -0.03 -5.20 -12.55
CA PHE A 153 -0.05 -5.85 -11.24
C PHE A 153 0.79 -7.12 -11.22
N THR A 154 1.14 -7.55 -10.01
CA THR A 154 1.95 -8.73 -9.75
C THR A 154 1.12 -9.84 -9.09
N ASP A 155 1.40 -11.09 -9.46
CA ASP A 155 0.84 -12.29 -8.85
C ASP A 155 1.98 -13.30 -8.60
N PRO A 156 2.82 -13.07 -7.57
CA PRO A 156 3.88 -13.99 -7.17
C PRO A 156 3.36 -15.34 -6.68
N LEU A 157 4.27 -16.30 -6.56
CA LEU A 157 4.03 -17.51 -5.78
C LEU A 157 4.15 -17.21 -4.27
N PRO A 158 3.32 -17.82 -3.42
CA PRO A 158 3.42 -17.68 -1.98
C PRO A 158 4.69 -18.37 -1.47
N LYS A 159 5.26 -17.84 -0.39
CA LYS A 159 6.33 -18.53 0.34
C LYS A 159 5.72 -19.61 1.23
N PRO A 160 6.41 -20.75 1.45
CA PRO A 160 5.94 -21.79 2.37
C PRO A 160 5.63 -21.23 3.75
N GLY A 161 4.55 -21.72 4.38
CA GLY A 161 4.15 -21.34 5.73
C GLY A 161 3.29 -20.07 5.84
N PHE A 162 2.97 -19.41 4.73
CA PHE A 162 2.01 -18.29 4.71
C PHE A 162 0.64 -18.75 4.22
N ALA A 163 -0.42 -18.21 4.84
CA ALA A 163 -1.81 -18.54 4.50
C ALA A 163 -2.27 -17.83 3.20
N PHE A 164 -1.90 -18.40 2.06
CA PHE A 164 -2.34 -18.01 0.73
C PHE A 164 -2.94 -19.20 -0.02
N ARG A 165 -3.58 -18.94 -1.17
CA ARG A 165 -4.05 -20.02 -2.05
C ARG A 165 -2.86 -20.88 -2.49
N GLU A 166 -3.02 -22.20 -2.44
CA GLU A 166 -2.05 -23.13 -3.01
C GLU A 166 -1.97 -22.93 -4.54
N PRO A 167 -0.78 -22.74 -5.12
CA PRO A 167 -0.65 -22.59 -6.56
C PRO A 167 -1.10 -23.87 -7.29
N PRO A 168 -1.88 -23.77 -8.38
CA PRO A 168 -2.16 -24.93 -9.21
C PRO A 168 -0.87 -25.49 -9.83
N PRO A 169 -0.82 -26.80 -10.17
CA PRO A 169 0.37 -27.40 -10.78
C PRO A 169 0.86 -26.62 -12.02
N GLY A 170 2.17 -26.37 -12.09
CA GLY A 170 2.78 -25.63 -13.20
C GLY A 170 2.55 -24.11 -13.20
N ARG A 171 1.90 -23.55 -12.17
CA ARG A 171 1.74 -22.10 -12.01
C ARG A 171 3.12 -21.42 -11.89
N LYS A 172 3.40 -20.49 -12.81
CA LYS A 172 4.58 -19.60 -12.76
C LYS A 172 4.26 -18.30 -12.00
N PRO A 173 5.22 -17.56 -11.45
CA PRO A 173 4.98 -16.15 -11.07
C PRO A 173 4.46 -15.34 -12.27
N LEU A 174 3.61 -14.33 -12.05
CA LEU A 174 3.12 -13.47 -13.14
C LEU A 174 3.33 -11.98 -12.89
N LEU A 175 3.65 -11.29 -13.97
CA LEU A 175 3.55 -9.84 -14.13
C LEU A 175 2.49 -9.59 -15.21
N LEU A 176 1.38 -8.93 -14.85
CA LEU A 176 0.19 -8.84 -15.69
C LEU A 176 -0.23 -7.40 -15.96
N TYR A 177 -0.92 -7.20 -17.08
CA TYR A 177 -1.62 -5.98 -17.41
C TYR A 177 -3.09 -6.26 -17.72
N ARG A 178 -4.01 -5.50 -17.12
CA ARG A 178 -5.41 -5.43 -17.51
C ARG A 178 -5.67 -4.11 -18.22
N SER A 179 -6.04 -4.17 -19.49
CA SER A 179 -6.49 -3.00 -20.25
C SER A 179 -7.76 -2.37 -19.64
N PRO A 180 -8.07 -1.09 -19.95
CA PRO A 180 -9.31 -0.45 -19.49
C PRO A 180 -10.56 -1.25 -19.88
N GLY A 181 -10.57 -1.80 -21.10
CA GLY A 181 -11.65 -2.65 -21.63
C GLY A 181 -11.70 -4.07 -21.06
N GLY A 182 -10.81 -4.43 -20.12
CA GLY A 182 -10.86 -5.70 -19.38
C GLY A 182 -10.09 -6.86 -19.99
N LYS A 183 -9.43 -6.69 -21.14
CA LYS A 183 -8.47 -7.70 -21.66
C LYS A 183 -7.24 -7.77 -20.76
N ILE A 184 -6.75 -8.98 -20.50
CA ILE A 184 -5.61 -9.26 -19.62
C ILE A 184 -4.46 -9.83 -20.46
N PHE A 185 -3.23 -9.41 -20.16
CA PHE A 185 -2.01 -9.78 -20.86
C PHE A 185 -0.91 -10.15 -19.87
N SER A 186 -0.09 -11.14 -20.21
CA SER A 186 1.21 -11.33 -19.56
C SER A 186 2.18 -10.29 -20.09
N LEU A 187 2.90 -9.64 -19.19
CA LEU A 187 3.83 -8.56 -19.52
C LEU A 187 5.26 -9.04 -19.75
N SER A 188 5.68 -10.08 -19.02
CA SER A 188 7.01 -10.68 -19.12
C SER A 188 7.01 -12.07 -18.51
N ASP A 189 7.77 -12.98 -19.11
CA ASP A 189 8.13 -14.28 -18.52
C ASP A 189 9.49 -14.21 -17.78
N GLY A 190 10.18 -13.07 -17.84
CA GLY A 190 11.51 -12.86 -17.26
C GLY A 190 11.52 -12.35 -15.82
N VAL A 191 10.35 -12.22 -15.18
CA VAL A 191 10.23 -11.78 -13.77
C VAL A 191 9.87 -12.99 -12.91
N ALA A 192 10.87 -13.56 -12.25
CA ALA A 192 10.76 -14.80 -11.48
C ALA A 192 10.28 -14.59 -10.04
N GLU A 193 10.48 -13.41 -9.46
CA GLU A 193 10.03 -13.10 -8.09
C GLU A 193 9.36 -11.72 -8.04
N PRO A 194 8.21 -11.55 -8.73
CA PRO A 194 7.52 -10.27 -8.82
C PRO A 194 7.00 -9.81 -7.46
N ASN A 195 7.18 -8.54 -7.13
CA ASN A 195 6.64 -7.96 -5.90
C ASN A 195 6.05 -6.56 -6.16
N GLY A 196 6.67 -5.49 -5.66
CA GLY A 196 6.22 -4.13 -5.94
C GLY A 196 6.38 -3.74 -7.41
N ILE A 197 5.48 -2.87 -7.87
CA ILE A 197 5.39 -2.44 -9.27
C ILE A 197 5.06 -0.95 -9.37
N GLN A 198 5.72 -0.23 -10.27
CA GLN A 198 5.55 1.21 -10.38
C GLN A 198 5.83 1.72 -11.80
N LEU A 199 5.17 2.79 -12.20
CA LEU A 199 5.43 3.47 -13.47
C LEU A 199 6.39 4.65 -13.27
N SER A 200 7.16 5.02 -14.28
CA SER A 200 7.83 6.32 -14.32
C SER A 200 6.82 7.47 -14.36
N PRO A 201 7.20 8.72 -14.04
CA PRO A 201 6.27 9.85 -14.07
C PRO A 201 5.63 10.07 -15.43
N ASP A 202 6.36 9.83 -16.52
CA ASP A 202 5.88 9.94 -17.90
C ASP A 202 5.21 8.65 -18.43
N GLU A 203 5.15 7.59 -17.62
CA GLU A 203 4.59 6.26 -17.97
C GLU A 203 5.24 5.61 -19.19
N LYS A 204 6.50 5.93 -19.47
CA LYS A 204 7.30 5.27 -20.51
C LYS A 204 8.14 4.11 -19.98
N THR A 205 8.25 3.97 -18.66
CA THR A 205 8.99 2.89 -18.02
C THR A 205 8.12 2.22 -16.97
N LEU A 206 8.13 0.89 -16.95
CA LEU A 206 7.61 0.07 -15.88
C LEU A 206 8.78 -0.43 -15.03
N TYR A 207 8.69 -0.25 -13.73
CA TYR A 207 9.58 -0.84 -12.74
C TYR A 207 8.87 -2.02 -12.05
N ALA A 208 9.55 -3.14 -11.91
CA ALA A 208 9.04 -4.29 -11.17
C ALA A 208 10.16 -4.89 -10.31
N VAL A 209 9.88 -5.12 -9.04
CA VAL A 209 10.76 -5.92 -8.18
C VAL A 209 10.83 -7.34 -8.73
N ASN A 210 12.02 -7.91 -8.78
CA ASN A 210 12.31 -9.28 -9.18
C ASN A 210 13.30 -9.90 -8.18
N GLY A 211 12.81 -10.25 -6.99
CA GLY A 211 13.62 -10.87 -5.94
C GLY A 211 14.66 -9.90 -5.36
N SER A 212 15.93 -10.05 -5.78
CA SER A 212 17.07 -9.28 -5.27
C SER A 212 17.33 -7.96 -5.99
N HIS A 213 16.62 -7.69 -7.08
CA HIS A 213 16.80 -6.50 -7.91
C HIS A 213 15.47 -5.93 -8.38
N ILE A 214 15.53 -4.75 -8.99
CA ILE A 214 14.41 -4.09 -9.66
C ILE A 214 14.71 -4.08 -11.15
N ASP A 215 13.80 -4.64 -11.93
CA ASP A 215 13.82 -4.54 -13.39
C ASP A 215 13.16 -3.25 -13.86
N ALA A 216 13.67 -2.70 -14.96
CA ALA A 216 12.99 -1.69 -15.76
C ALA A 216 12.65 -2.23 -17.15
N PHE A 217 11.49 -1.83 -17.64
CA PHE A 217 11.01 -2.14 -18.97
C PHE A 217 10.55 -0.86 -19.65
N ASP A 218 10.76 -0.77 -20.95
CA ASP A 218 10.19 0.31 -21.73
C ASP A 218 8.78 -0.07 -22.17
N ILE A 219 7.85 0.86 -21.96
CA ILE A 219 6.45 0.70 -22.33
C ILE A 219 6.30 1.24 -23.76
N VAL A 220 6.25 0.33 -24.74
CA VAL A 220 6.09 0.71 -26.15
C VAL A 220 4.63 0.97 -26.50
N ALA A 221 3.71 0.30 -25.80
CA ALA A 221 2.28 0.52 -25.81
C ALA A 221 1.67 -0.03 -24.52
N PRO A 222 0.42 0.33 -24.14
CA PRO A 222 -0.21 -0.23 -22.95
C PRO A 222 -0.25 -1.77 -23.00
N GLY A 223 0.35 -2.43 -22.02
CA GLY A 223 0.47 -3.88 -21.99
C GLY A 223 1.57 -4.49 -22.87
N VAL A 224 2.39 -3.68 -23.54
CA VAL A 224 3.48 -4.14 -24.40
C VAL A 224 4.79 -3.56 -23.91
N LEU A 225 5.69 -4.44 -23.46
CA LEU A 225 6.99 -4.10 -22.90
C LEU A 225 8.13 -4.47 -23.84
N ALA A 226 9.23 -3.74 -23.73
CA ALA A 226 10.49 -4.03 -24.40
C ALA A 226 11.68 -3.70 -23.49
N ARG A 227 12.88 -4.15 -23.88
CA ARG A 227 14.16 -3.78 -23.25
C ARG A 227 14.19 -3.98 -21.73
N GLN A 228 13.80 -5.17 -21.27
CA GLN A 228 14.00 -5.58 -19.87
C GLN A 228 15.48 -5.43 -19.51
N ARG A 229 15.75 -4.81 -18.36
CA ARG A 229 17.09 -4.59 -17.84
C ARG A 229 17.03 -4.46 -16.33
N VAL A 230 18.09 -4.90 -15.65
CA VAL A 230 18.29 -4.58 -14.23
C VAL A 230 18.46 -3.07 -14.11
N PHE A 231 17.55 -2.43 -13.38
CA PHE A 231 17.60 -1.00 -13.10
C PHE A 231 18.41 -0.69 -11.84
N ALA A 232 18.23 -1.50 -10.80
CA ALA A 232 18.96 -1.39 -9.55
C ALA A 232 19.05 -2.74 -8.82
N GLU A 233 20.22 -3.03 -8.26
CA GLU A 233 20.47 -4.21 -7.41
C GLU A 233 19.92 -3.98 -6.00
N VAL A 234 18.59 -3.91 -5.87
CA VAL A 234 17.87 -3.63 -4.62
C VAL A 234 16.78 -4.68 -4.44
N ALA A 235 16.84 -5.42 -3.32
CA ALA A 235 15.78 -6.32 -2.90
C ALA A 235 14.61 -5.50 -2.32
N GLY A 236 13.75 -5.02 -3.21
CA GLY A 236 12.62 -4.15 -2.88
C GLY A 236 11.36 -4.91 -2.42
N ASP A 237 10.42 -4.15 -1.87
CA ASP A 237 9.03 -4.54 -1.68
C ASP A 237 8.14 -3.55 -2.45
N GLY A 238 7.24 -2.80 -1.81
CA GLY A 238 6.48 -1.73 -2.45
C GLY A 238 7.35 -0.59 -3.01
N LEU A 239 6.90 0.00 -4.13
CA LEU A 239 7.62 1.01 -4.88
C LEU A 239 6.82 2.32 -5.03
N ALA A 240 7.49 3.46 -4.85
CA ALA A 240 6.95 4.79 -5.16
C ALA A 240 7.89 5.58 -6.07
N VAL A 241 7.35 6.60 -6.76
CA VAL A 241 8.12 7.48 -7.62
C VAL A 241 7.76 8.94 -7.36
N ASP A 242 8.75 9.83 -7.40
CA ASP A 242 8.52 11.27 -7.32
C ASP A 242 8.47 11.95 -8.70
N ASN A 243 8.15 13.24 -8.73
CA ASN A 243 8.04 14.00 -9.97
C ASN A 243 9.39 14.28 -10.65
N GLN A 244 10.52 13.94 -10.03
CA GLN A 244 11.86 14.01 -10.63
C GLN A 244 12.29 12.66 -11.21
N GLY A 245 11.44 11.64 -11.14
CA GLY A 245 11.70 10.30 -11.68
C GLY A 245 12.60 9.45 -10.78
N ARG A 246 12.76 9.82 -9.50
CA ARG A 246 13.47 8.98 -8.53
C ARG A 246 12.53 7.90 -8.01
N LEU A 247 13.06 6.69 -7.91
CA LEU A 247 12.35 5.52 -7.40
C LEU A 247 12.69 5.33 -5.93
N TYR A 248 11.67 5.06 -5.12
CA TYR A 248 11.75 4.80 -3.69
C TYR A 248 11.30 3.37 -3.48
N ALA A 249 12.20 2.52 -2.98
CA ALA A 249 11.92 1.11 -2.77
C ALA A 249 11.89 0.81 -1.27
N ALA A 250 10.77 0.27 -0.78
CA ALA A 250 10.70 -0.30 0.56
C ALA A 250 11.70 -1.46 0.69
N THR A 251 12.43 -1.53 1.80
CA THR A 251 13.42 -2.57 2.08
C THR A 251 13.37 -3.04 3.52
N ARG A 252 14.18 -4.06 3.85
CA ARG A 252 14.32 -4.59 5.22
C ARG A 252 14.80 -3.58 6.25
N THR A 253 15.48 -2.51 5.84
CA THR A 253 16.14 -1.55 6.74
C THR A 253 15.63 -0.13 6.56
N GLY A 254 14.57 0.08 5.78
CA GLY A 254 14.05 1.42 5.47
C GLY A 254 13.64 1.57 4.02
N VAL A 255 13.99 2.71 3.41
CA VAL A 255 13.67 3.03 2.02
C VAL A 255 14.93 3.37 1.25
N GLU A 256 15.24 2.59 0.21
CA GLU A 256 16.31 2.92 -0.73
C GLU A 256 15.81 3.98 -1.72
N VAL A 257 16.61 5.02 -1.96
CA VAL A 257 16.30 6.07 -2.93
C VAL A 257 17.23 5.93 -4.13
N ILE A 258 16.63 5.74 -5.30
CA ILE A 258 17.31 5.43 -6.55
C ILE A 258 17.02 6.54 -7.56
N GLY A 259 18.06 7.08 -8.19
CA GLY A 259 17.94 8.09 -9.24
C GLY A 259 17.26 7.52 -10.49
N SER A 260 16.74 8.40 -11.35
CA SER A 260 16.12 8.01 -12.63
C SER A 260 17.04 7.24 -13.58
N ASN A 261 18.35 7.28 -13.32
CA ASN A 261 19.39 6.54 -14.04
C ASN A 261 19.78 5.20 -13.38
N GLY A 262 19.06 4.74 -12.35
CA GLY A 262 19.34 3.50 -11.62
C GLY A 262 20.41 3.61 -10.53
N ARG A 263 21.06 4.77 -10.37
CA ARG A 263 22.09 4.96 -9.34
C ARG A 263 21.46 5.18 -7.97
N ARG A 264 21.94 4.46 -6.96
CA ARG A 264 21.59 4.70 -5.56
C ARG A 264 21.99 6.12 -5.14
N LEU A 265 21.05 6.86 -4.57
CA LEU A 265 21.24 8.22 -4.07
C LEU A 265 21.42 8.26 -2.55
N GLY A 266 20.80 7.32 -1.85
CA GLY A 266 20.89 7.20 -0.40
C GLY A 266 19.83 6.26 0.17
N HIS A 267 19.83 6.13 1.49
CA HIS A 267 18.93 5.24 2.24
C HIS A 267 18.29 6.00 3.40
N ILE A 268 16.96 5.95 3.49
CA ILE A 268 16.20 6.48 4.61
C ILE A 268 15.99 5.33 5.60
N ALA A 269 16.81 5.29 6.65
CA ALA A 269 16.75 4.20 7.63
C ALA A 269 15.43 4.22 8.42
N ALA A 270 14.85 3.05 8.62
CA ALA A 270 13.69 2.84 9.48
C ALA A 270 13.98 1.73 10.51
N PRO A 271 13.39 1.78 11.71
CA PRO A 271 13.65 0.80 12.77
C PRO A 271 12.96 -0.56 12.56
N VAL A 272 12.27 -0.73 11.42
CA VAL A 272 11.50 -1.92 11.05
C VAL A 272 11.67 -2.22 9.56
N ARG A 273 11.32 -3.44 9.14
CA ARG A 273 11.13 -3.74 7.71
C ARG A 273 10.00 -2.88 7.16
N VAL A 274 10.29 -2.08 6.13
CA VAL A 274 9.26 -1.36 5.37
C VAL A 274 8.70 -2.31 4.31
N GLN A 275 7.37 -2.37 4.21
CA GLN A 275 6.65 -3.20 3.24
C GLN A 275 6.15 -2.39 2.05
N SER A 276 5.67 -1.16 2.28
CA SER A 276 5.14 -0.32 1.21
C SER A 276 5.38 1.16 1.49
N VAL A 277 5.41 1.96 0.41
CA VAL A 277 5.65 3.40 0.46
C VAL A 277 4.73 4.13 -0.51
N ALA A 278 4.32 5.35 -0.15
CA ALA A 278 3.54 6.22 -1.04
C ALA A 278 3.75 7.70 -0.72
N PHE A 279 3.64 8.54 -1.74
CA PHE A 279 3.62 9.99 -1.56
C PHE A 279 2.22 10.50 -1.21
N ALA A 280 2.12 11.31 -0.16
CA ALA A 280 0.91 11.95 0.31
C ALA A 280 1.21 13.30 1.01
N GLY A 281 0.23 13.82 1.74
CA GLY A 281 0.19 15.22 2.18
C GLY A 281 -0.41 16.13 1.12
N ARG A 282 -0.91 17.30 1.54
CA ARG A 282 -1.61 18.26 0.66
C ARG A 282 -0.78 18.69 -0.56
N ASP A 283 0.54 18.74 -0.41
CA ASP A 283 1.49 19.07 -1.48
C ASP A 283 2.23 17.85 -2.04
N ARG A 284 1.87 16.64 -1.60
CA ARG A 284 2.51 15.36 -1.92
C ARG A 284 3.99 15.27 -1.58
N ARG A 285 4.46 16.08 -0.63
CA ARG A 285 5.88 16.11 -0.21
C ARG A 285 6.15 15.28 1.04
N PHE A 286 5.21 14.45 1.49
CA PHE A 286 5.50 13.42 2.47
C PHE A 286 5.59 12.06 1.79
N LEU A 287 6.70 11.37 2.01
CA LEU A 287 6.79 9.94 1.73
C LEU A 287 6.33 9.20 2.99
N TYR A 288 5.19 8.52 2.89
CA TYR A 288 4.72 7.60 3.91
C TYR A 288 5.34 6.23 3.68
N ALA A 289 5.68 5.55 4.77
CA ALA A 289 6.24 4.20 4.78
C ALA A 289 5.49 3.36 5.81
N VAL A 290 5.02 2.18 5.43
CA VAL A 290 4.33 1.26 6.33
C VAL A 290 5.17 -0.01 6.53
N GLY A 291 5.25 -0.45 7.78
CA GLY A 291 6.30 -1.35 8.24
C GLY A 291 5.95 -2.04 9.56
N GLU A 292 5.78 -3.36 9.57
CA GLU A 292 5.63 -4.18 10.80
C GLU A 292 4.62 -3.62 11.83
N GLY A 293 3.45 -3.18 11.35
CA GLY A 293 2.41 -2.63 12.23
C GLY A 293 2.58 -1.16 12.56
N LYS A 294 3.52 -0.46 11.92
CA LYS A 294 3.82 0.96 12.10
C LYS A 294 3.66 1.74 10.79
N VAL A 295 3.38 3.03 10.92
CA VAL A 295 3.32 4.01 9.84
C VAL A 295 4.26 5.15 10.15
N PHE A 296 5.16 5.44 9.21
CA PHE A 296 6.08 6.55 9.28
C PHE A 296 5.81 7.55 8.16
N ARG A 297 6.26 8.79 8.34
CA ARG A 297 6.39 9.74 7.23
C ARG A 297 7.68 10.55 7.31
N ILE A 298 8.15 11.01 6.17
CA ILE A 298 9.29 11.93 6.07
C ILE A 298 9.06 12.98 4.98
N ARG A 299 9.42 14.23 5.28
CA ARG A 299 9.33 15.34 4.33
C ARG A 299 10.39 15.19 3.23
N THR A 300 9.96 15.29 1.98
CA THR A 300 10.78 15.23 0.77
C THR A 300 10.83 16.59 0.07
N LEU A 301 11.94 16.85 -0.62
CA LEU A 301 12.17 18.09 -1.37
C LEU A 301 11.48 18.11 -2.73
N ALA A 302 11.03 16.96 -3.24
CA ALA A 302 10.22 16.86 -4.46
C ALA A 302 8.91 16.14 -4.14
N PRO A 303 7.78 16.57 -4.72
CA PRO A 303 6.51 15.90 -4.49
C PRO A 303 6.42 14.58 -5.25
N GLY A 304 5.54 13.69 -4.80
CA GLY A 304 5.07 12.55 -5.58
C GLY A 304 4.44 12.96 -6.92
N VAL A 305 4.23 11.99 -7.80
CA VAL A 305 3.58 12.23 -9.11
C VAL A 305 2.14 12.73 -8.92
N LEU A 306 1.88 13.95 -9.39
CA LEU A 306 0.56 14.61 -9.28
C LEU A 306 -0.42 14.21 -10.39
N THR A 307 0.07 13.71 -11.52
CA THR A 307 -0.70 13.62 -12.77
C THR A 307 -1.53 12.35 -12.95
N ARG A 308 -1.36 11.33 -12.10
CA ARG A 308 -2.12 10.07 -12.26
C ARG A 308 -3.58 10.17 -11.79
N TRP A 309 -3.86 11.18 -10.97
CA TRP A 309 -5.16 11.44 -10.35
C TRP A 309 -6.01 12.44 -11.13
N LYS A 310 -5.39 13.12 -12.11
CA LYS A 310 -6.02 14.12 -12.97
C LYS A 310 -6.30 13.52 -14.33
#